data_AF-A0A6V7JUY3-F1
#
_entry.id   AF-A0A6V7JUY3-F1
#
_cell.length_a   1.000
_cell.length_b   1.000
_cell.length_c   1.000
_cell.angle_alpha   90.00
_cell.angle_beta   90.00
_cell.angle_gamma   90.00
#
_symmetry.space_group_name_H-M   'P 1'
#
loop_
_entity.id
_entity.type
_entity.pdbx_description
1 polymer ?
#
loop_
_entity_poly.entity_id
_entity_poly.type
_entity_poly.pdbx_seq_one_letter_code
_entity_poly.pdbx_strand_id
1 'polypeptide(L)' 'GDSGGPLMLEKTGRWYLIGIVSAGYSCAQPGQPGIYHRVAKTVDWITYVINS' A
#
# COMPACT_ATOMS: atom_id res chain seq x y z
N GLY A 1 11.05 2.36 11.08
CA GLY A 1 10.13 1.30 10.64
C GLY A 1 9.36 1.83 9.44
N ASP A 2 8.91 0.94 8.56
CA ASP A 2 8.34 1.35 7.27
C ASP A 2 6.81 1.32 7.25
N SER A 3 6.16 0.89 8.34
CA SER A 3 4.71 0.84 8.49
C SER A 3 4.06 2.18 8.17
N GLY A 4 3.02 2.17 7.32
CA GLY A 4 2.39 3.37 6.77
C GLY A 4 3.04 3.88 5.47
N GLY A 5 4.22 3.37 5.10
CA GLY A 5 4.91 3.74 3.87
C GLY A 5 4.20 3.27 2.59
N PRO A 6 4.47 3.90 1.43
CA PRO A 6 3.77 3.61 0.20
C PRO A 6 4.36 2.42 -0.56
N LEU A 7 3.49 1.58 -1.12
CA LEU A 7 3.81 0.70 -2.24
C LEU A 7 3.26 1.34 -3.53
N MET A 8 4.17 1.77 -4.41
CA MET A 8 3.84 2.54 -5.60
C MET A 8 4.04 1.71 -6.87
N LEU A 9 3.15 1.88 -7.84
CA LEU A 9 3.24 1.30 -9.18
C LEU A 9 3.29 2.41 -10.22
N GLU A 10 4.33 2.43 -11.06
CA GLU A 10 4.39 3.30 -12.23
C GLU A 10 3.59 2.67 -13.37
N LYS A 11 2.68 3.43 -13.95
CA LYS A 11 1.95 3.07 -15.16
C LYS A 11 1.81 4.31 -16.05
N THR A 12 2.33 4.21 -17.26
CA THR A 12 2.19 5.22 -18.33
C THR A 12 2.63 6.63 -17.90
N GLY A 13 3.78 6.75 -17.26
CA GLY A 13 4.37 7.99 -16.76
C GLY A 13 3.77 8.49 -15.44
N ARG A 14 2.86 7.73 -14.80
CA ARG A 14 2.19 8.13 -13.56
C ARG A 14 2.37 7.08 -12.47
N TRP A 15 2.71 7.54 -11.28
CA TRP A 15 2.79 6.69 -10.09
C TRP A 15 1.43 6.59 -9.39
N TYR A 16 1.04 5.37 -9.05
CA TYR A 16 -0.19 5.03 -8.34
C TYR A 16 0.13 4.39 -6.99
N LEU A 17 -0.51 4.86 -5.94
CA LEU A 17 -0.46 4.23 -4.63
C LEU A 17 -1.34 2.97 -4.64
N ILE A 18 -0.70 1.79 -4.61
CA ILE A 18 -1.41 0.50 -4.70
C ILE A 18 -1.46 -0.25 -3.37
N GLY A 19 -0.55 0.07 -2.44
CA GLY A 19 -0.56 -0.52 -1.11
C GLY A 19 0.08 0.36 -0.04
N ILE A 20 -0.17 0.00 1.21
CA ILE A 20 0.42 0.63 2.40
C ILE A 20 1.15 -0.45 3.20
N VAL A 21 2.41 -0.23 3.54
CA VAL A 21 3.21 -1.16 4.34
C VAL A 21 2.49 -1.44 5.66
N SER A 22 2.19 -2.71 5.94
CA SER A 22 1.47 -3.12 7.14
C SER A 22 2.32 -4.02 8.02
N ALA A 23 2.67 -5.21 7.51
CA ALA A 23 3.31 -6.24 8.32
C ALA A 23 4.27 -7.10 7.49
N GLY A 24 5.04 -7.89 8.22
CA GLY A 24 5.79 -9.04 7.73
C GLY A 24 5.99 -9.95 8.94
N TYR A 25 6.03 -11.26 8.72
CA TYR A 25 6.39 -12.19 9.81
C TYR A 25 7.85 -11.98 10.25
N SER A 26 8.70 -11.57 9.31
CA SER A 26 10.09 -11.21 9.47
C SER A 26 10.44 -10.11 8.45
N CYS A 27 11.59 -9.47 8.60
CA CYS A 27 12.06 -8.46 7.66
C CYS A 27 12.93 -9.12 6.57
N ALA A 28 12.53 -8.96 5.30
CA ALA A 28 13.29 -9.39 4.12
C ALA A 28 13.70 -10.89 4.09
N GLN A 29 12.91 -11.78 4.68
CA GLN A 29 13.20 -13.21 4.66
C GLN A 29 12.93 -13.82 3.27
N PRO A 30 13.86 -14.62 2.72
CA PRO A 30 13.66 -15.30 1.45
C PRO A 30 12.39 -16.16 1.44
N GLY A 31 11.61 -16.07 0.36
CA GLY A 31 10.35 -16.79 0.20
C GLY A 31 9.17 -16.20 0.96
N GLN A 32 9.36 -15.10 1.70
CA GLN A 32 8.30 -14.44 2.44
C GLN A 32 8.05 -13.00 1.93
N PRO A 33 6.92 -12.76 1.24
CA PRO A 33 6.58 -11.41 0.80
C PRO A 33 6.14 -10.53 1.97
N GLY A 34 6.34 -9.22 1.82
CA GLY A 34 5.74 -8.23 2.71
C GLY A 34 4.21 -8.21 2.58
N ILE A 35 3.52 -7.88 3.66
CA ILE A 35 2.07 -7.75 3.72
C ILE A 35 1.72 -6.26 3.66
N TYR A 36 0.90 -5.91 2.67
CA TYR A 36 0.46 -4.54 2.41
C TYR A 36 -1.07 -4.47 2.47
N HIS A 37 -1.59 -3.37 3.01
CA HIS A 37 -3.00 -3.04 2.84
C HIS A 37 -3.29 -2.75 1.36
N ARG A 38 -4.37 -3.32 0.81
CA ARG A 38 -4.75 -3.12 -0.59
C ARG A 38 -5.56 -1.82 -0.74
N VAL A 39 -4.94 -0.76 -1.22
CA VAL A 39 -5.56 0.59 -1.32
C VAL A 39 -6.84 0.58 -2.14
N ALA A 40 -6.89 -0.21 -3.22
CA ALA A 40 -8.09 -0.36 -4.04
C ALA A 40 -9.33 -0.89 -3.26
N LYS A 41 -9.16 -1.51 -2.09
CA LYS A 41 -10.28 -1.95 -1.24
C LYS A 41 -10.89 -0.85 -0.39
N THR A 42 -10.18 0.26 -0.18
CA THR A 42 -10.62 1.35 0.69
C THR A 42 -10.67 2.70 -0.03
N VAL A 43 -10.45 2.72 -1.34
CA VAL A 43 -10.41 3.97 -2.11
C VAL A 43 -11.72 4.76 -1.99
N ASP A 44 -12.87 4.09 -2.01
CA ASP A 44 -14.17 4.76 -1.85
C ASP A 44 -14.33 5.41 -0.48
N TRP A 45 -13.89 4.73 0.58
CA TRP A 45 -13.89 5.28 1.94
C TRP A 45 -12.94 6.49 2.05
N ILE A 46 -11.73 6.39 1.49
CA ILE A 46 -10.78 7.52 1.45
C ILE A 46 -11.41 8.71 0.73
N THR A 47 -12.02 8.48 -0.44
CA THR A 47 -12.68 9.52 -1.22
C THR A 47 -13.86 10.13 -0.46
N TYR A 48 -14.65 9.33 0.24
CA TYR A 48 -15.73 9.84 1.10
C TYR A 48 -15.19 10.77 2.20
N VAL A 49 -14.17 10.33 2.93
CA VAL A 49 -13.58 11.10 4.05
C VAL A 49 -12.90 12.39 3.58
N ILE A 50 -12.30 12.40 2.39
CA ILE A 50 -11.64 13.60 1.85
C ILE A 50 -12.65 14.63 1.34
N ASN A 51 -13.80 14.18 0.83
CA ASN A 51 -14.82 15.04 0.24
C ASN A 51 -15.94 15.45 1.22
N SER A 52 -15.91 14.94 2.46
CA SER A 52 -16.78 15.35 3.56
C SER A 52 -16.21 16.56 4.30
#